data_AF-A0A5N9HZ93-F1
#
_entry.id   AF-A0A5N9HZ93-F1
#
_cell.length_a   1.000
_cell.length_b   1.000
_cell.length_c   1.000
_cell.angle_alpha   90.00
_cell.angle_beta   90.00
_cell.angle_gamma   90.00
#
_symmetry.space_group_name_H-M   'P 1'
#
loop_
_entity.id
_entity.type
_entity.pdbx_description
1 polymer ?
#
loop_
_entity_poly.entity_id
_entity_poly.type
_entity_poly.pdbx_seq_one_letter_code
_entity_poly.pdbx_strand_id
1 'polypeptide(L)'
;MTSKQLKLTPKLFMGMVAGLAFVIAVACSGDSESIADETLSTSTPPPARAAKPNIAPELQTNKDVASDAGDATPRQGGVFNTLWSDPPTIDPHLVTDGTSYGIVIEVFSGLVRLGSDPVNPFEPDLAESWSVLENGTVYEFKLRKDLKFSNGDPVTA
;
A
#
# COMPACT_ATOMS: atom_id res chain seq x y z
N MET A 1 49.18 18.46 -17.97
CA MET A 1 48.01 17.58 -18.17
C MET A 1 46.82 18.46 -18.54
N THR A 2 46.49 18.49 -19.82
CA THR A 2 45.63 19.47 -20.50
C THR A 2 44.16 19.09 -20.37
N SER A 3 43.37 19.97 -19.75
CA SER A 3 41.91 19.90 -19.67
C SER A 3 41.28 20.23 -21.02
N LYS A 4 40.59 19.26 -21.65
CA LYS A 4 39.78 19.50 -22.85
C LYS A 4 38.40 20.03 -22.45
N GLN A 5 38.14 21.30 -22.74
CA GLN A 5 36.81 21.90 -22.69
C GLN A 5 36.03 21.53 -23.97
N LEU A 6 35.00 20.70 -23.82
CA LEU A 6 34.11 20.30 -24.91
C LEU A 6 33.09 21.43 -25.16
N LYS A 7 33.30 22.22 -26.21
CA LYS A 7 32.38 23.29 -26.63
C LYS A 7 31.16 22.68 -27.34
N LEU A 8 30.02 22.73 -26.68
CA LEU A 8 28.72 22.35 -27.24
C LEU A 8 28.23 23.46 -28.19
N THR A 9 27.98 23.15 -29.45
CA THR A 9 27.53 24.12 -30.47
C THR A 9 25.99 24.16 -30.53
N PRO A 10 25.38 25.31 -30.91
CA PRO A 10 23.95 25.59 -30.70
C PRO A 10 23.02 24.98 -31.77
N LYS A 11 23.54 24.12 -32.66
CA LYS A 11 22.78 23.59 -33.80
C LYS A 11 21.94 22.36 -33.51
N LEU A 12 21.89 21.89 -32.26
CA LEU A 12 21.10 20.71 -31.86
C LEU A 12 19.75 21.05 -31.18
N PHE A 13 19.39 22.33 -31.05
CA PHE A 13 18.16 22.75 -30.37
C PHE A 13 16.97 23.05 -31.30
N MET A 14 17.11 22.86 -32.62
CA MET A 14 16.05 23.15 -33.59
C MET A 14 15.59 21.88 -34.34
N GLY A 15 15.18 20.85 -33.59
CA GLY A 15 14.72 19.58 -34.16
C GLY A 15 13.68 18.81 -33.33
N MET A 16 13.28 19.28 -32.15
CA MET A 16 12.45 18.53 -31.20
C MET A 16 11.14 19.26 -30.83
N VAL A 17 10.46 19.86 -31.81
CA VAL A 17 9.13 20.49 -31.60
C VAL A 17 8.07 19.97 -32.59
N ALA A 18 8.42 19.07 -33.51
CA ALA A 18 7.49 18.54 -34.53
C ALA A 18 7.24 17.03 -34.38
N GLY A 19 6.98 16.55 -33.16
CA GLY A 19 6.78 15.12 -32.87
C GLY A 19 5.72 14.80 -31.82
N LEU A 20 4.81 15.73 -31.52
CA LEU A 20 3.79 15.59 -30.46
C LEU A 20 2.34 15.71 -30.99
N ALA A 21 2.04 15.27 -32.21
CA ALA A 21 0.72 15.52 -32.80
C ALA A 21 0.14 14.41 -33.69
N PHE A 22 0.37 13.12 -33.41
CA PHE A 22 -0.27 12.06 -34.21
C PHE A 22 -0.43 10.67 -33.56
N VAL A 23 -1.14 10.54 -32.42
CA VAL A 23 -1.82 9.25 -32.08
C VAL A 23 -3.04 9.52 -31.16
N ILE A 24 -4.16 9.97 -31.72
CA ILE A 24 -5.49 9.88 -31.08
C ILE A 24 -6.51 9.56 -32.19
N ALA A 25 -6.75 8.27 -32.47
CA ALA A 25 -7.95 7.80 -33.19
C ALA A 25 -7.98 6.26 -33.25
N VAL A 26 -8.33 5.57 -32.16
CA VAL A 26 -8.99 4.26 -32.22
C VAL A 26 -10.04 4.21 -31.12
N ALA A 27 -11.22 4.75 -31.42
CA ALA A 27 -12.43 4.56 -30.64
C ALA A 27 -13.51 3.99 -31.57
N CYS A 28 -14.05 2.85 -31.16
CA CYS A 28 -15.36 2.27 -31.46
C CYS A 28 -15.70 1.90 -32.93
N SER A 29 -15.49 0.61 -33.25
CA SER A 29 -16.39 -0.15 -34.13
C SER A 29 -16.62 -1.53 -33.52
N GLY A 30 -17.86 -1.80 -33.14
CA GLY A 30 -18.30 -3.06 -32.55
C GLY A 30 -19.82 -3.11 -32.47
N ASP A 31 -20.46 -3.19 -33.63
CA ASP A 31 -21.86 -3.61 -33.78
C ASP A 31 -21.88 -5.13 -34.01
N SER A 32 -22.67 -5.87 -33.23
CA SER A 32 -23.17 -7.21 -33.59
C SER A 32 -24.37 -7.57 -32.71
N GLU A 33 -25.49 -7.83 -33.39
CA GLU A 33 -26.81 -8.19 -32.87
C GLU A 33 -26.95 -9.65 -32.36
N SER A 34 -27.97 -9.81 -31.50
CA SER A 34 -28.83 -10.99 -31.27
C SER A 34 -28.26 -12.10 -30.36
N ILE A 35 -29.03 -12.77 -29.48
CA ILE A 35 -30.45 -13.15 -29.47
C ILE A 35 -30.97 -13.12 -28.02
N ALA A 36 -32.25 -12.78 -27.85
CA ALA A 36 -33.01 -12.82 -26.60
C ALA A 36 -33.44 -14.25 -26.23
N ASP A 37 -33.46 -14.59 -24.94
CA ASP A 37 -34.54 -15.44 -24.41
C ASP A 37 -34.87 -15.20 -22.92
N GLU A 38 -36.19 -15.09 -22.72
CA GLU A 38 -37.09 -15.23 -21.57
C GLU A 38 -36.86 -14.71 -20.12
N THR A 39 -37.91 -13.98 -19.69
CA THR A 39 -38.59 -14.00 -18.37
C THR A 39 -38.03 -13.20 -17.19
N LEU A 40 -38.58 -12.00 -16.94
CA LEU A 40 -39.57 -11.69 -15.88
C LEU A 40 -39.74 -10.16 -15.78
N SER A 41 -40.89 -9.63 -16.17
CA SER A 41 -41.22 -8.22 -15.92
C SER A 41 -41.53 -8.01 -14.44
N THR A 42 -40.57 -7.50 -13.67
CA THR A 42 -40.82 -6.83 -12.39
C THR A 42 -40.41 -5.36 -12.54
N SER A 43 -41.37 -4.51 -12.90
CA SER A 43 -41.18 -3.07 -12.87
C SER A 43 -41.36 -2.55 -11.45
N THR A 44 -40.28 -2.49 -10.68
CA THR A 44 -40.17 -1.56 -9.56
C THR A 44 -39.03 -0.58 -9.88
N PRO A 45 -39.29 0.74 -9.98
CA PRO A 45 -38.22 1.71 -10.18
C PRO A 45 -37.24 1.65 -9.00
N PRO A 46 -35.92 1.77 -9.22
CA PRO A 46 -34.98 1.88 -8.12
C PRO A 46 -35.29 3.15 -7.31
N PRO A 47 -35.29 3.08 -5.96
CA PRO A 47 -35.49 4.27 -5.15
C PRO A 47 -34.39 5.29 -5.48
N ALA A 48 -34.81 6.53 -5.74
CA ALA A 48 -33.90 7.64 -5.99
C ALA A 48 -32.83 7.69 -4.89
N ARG A 49 -31.56 7.71 -5.31
CA ARG A 49 -30.39 7.82 -4.43
C ARG A 49 -30.57 9.02 -3.49
N ALA A 50 -30.85 8.76 -2.22
CA ALA A 50 -30.91 9.80 -1.19
C ALA A 50 -29.57 10.53 -1.15
N ALA A 51 -29.57 11.81 -1.53
CA ALA A 51 -28.37 12.59 -1.81
C ALA A 51 -27.60 13.05 -0.56
N LYS A 52 -27.98 12.61 0.65
CA LYS A 52 -27.27 12.95 1.89
C LYS A 52 -27.43 11.80 2.91
N PRO A 53 -26.34 11.26 3.49
CA PRO A 53 -26.46 10.29 4.56
C PRO A 53 -27.14 10.97 5.76
N ASN A 54 -28.20 10.34 6.27
CA ASN A 54 -28.87 10.82 7.48
C ASN A 54 -28.06 10.35 8.69
N ILE A 55 -27.18 11.22 9.18
CA ILE A 55 -26.35 10.95 10.36
C ILE A 55 -27.24 11.06 11.61
N ALA A 56 -27.15 10.08 12.51
CA ALA A 56 -27.89 10.07 13.77
C ALA A 56 -27.66 11.38 14.55
N PRO A 57 -28.69 11.97 15.19
CA PRO A 57 -28.60 13.27 15.87
C PRO A 57 -27.47 13.35 16.92
N GLU A 58 -27.11 12.23 17.53
CA GLU A 58 -26.05 12.14 18.55
C GLU A 58 -24.63 12.43 18.01
N LEU A 59 -24.42 12.42 16.70
CA LEU A 59 -23.11 12.69 16.09
C LEU A 59 -22.95 14.15 15.61
N GLN A 60 -23.96 15.01 15.81
CA GLN A 60 -23.96 16.40 15.34
C GLN A 60 -23.43 17.42 16.37
N THR A 61 -23.12 17.00 17.59
CA THR A 61 -22.67 17.89 18.68
C THR A 61 -21.21 17.65 19.08
N ASN A 62 -20.29 17.77 18.12
CA ASN A 62 -18.88 17.99 18.45
C ASN A 62 -18.58 19.50 18.41
N LYS A 63 -19.12 20.25 19.37
CA LYS A 63 -18.77 21.67 19.57
C LYS A 63 -17.94 21.94 20.82
N ASP A 64 -17.64 20.90 21.61
CA ASP A 64 -16.81 20.98 22.82
C ASP A 64 -15.57 20.07 22.81
N VAL A 65 -15.15 19.53 21.66
CA VAL A 65 -13.76 19.04 21.54
C VAL A 65 -12.89 20.23 21.12
N ALA A 66 -12.82 21.22 22.02
CA ALA A 66 -11.63 22.03 22.10
C ALA A 66 -10.47 21.05 22.22
N SER A 67 -9.48 21.17 21.35
CA SER A 67 -8.22 20.45 21.45
C SER A 67 -7.63 20.69 22.84
N ASP A 68 -7.90 19.76 23.76
CA ASP A 68 -7.00 19.48 24.86
C ASP A 68 -5.79 18.78 24.24
N ALA A 69 -4.96 19.58 23.55
CA ALA A 69 -3.58 19.25 23.27
C ALA A 69 -2.75 19.45 24.55
N GLY A 70 -3.31 19.07 25.71
CA GLY A 70 -2.62 19.02 26.99
C GLY A 70 -1.80 17.75 27.04
N ASP A 71 -0.47 17.91 27.12
CA ASP A 71 0.53 16.90 27.48
C ASP A 71 0.07 15.44 27.32
N ALA A 72 -0.05 15.02 26.07
CA ALA A 72 -0.36 13.64 25.72
C ALA A 72 0.87 12.76 25.99
N THR A 73 1.14 12.50 27.26
CA THR A 73 2.01 11.42 27.68
C THR A 73 1.47 10.12 27.07
N PRO A 74 2.30 9.31 26.39
CA PRO A 74 1.85 8.04 25.80
C PRO A 74 1.17 7.18 26.87
N ARG A 75 -0.09 6.79 26.62
CA ARG A 75 -0.81 5.88 27.51
C ARG A 75 -0.38 4.45 27.22
N GLN A 76 0.05 3.73 28.25
CA GLN A 76 0.42 2.32 28.15
C GLN A 76 -0.76 1.42 28.51
N GLY A 77 -0.99 0.37 27.71
CA GLY A 77 -2.04 -0.62 27.93
C GLY A 77 -3.40 -0.25 27.32
N GLY A 78 -4.31 -1.21 27.33
CA GLY A 78 -5.66 -1.09 26.73
C GLY A 78 -6.00 -2.28 25.83
N VAL A 79 -7.23 -2.26 25.30
CA VAL A 79 -7.69 -3.22 24.29
C VAL A 79 -7.91 -2.44 23.00
N PHE A 80 -7.24 -2.88 21.93
CA PHE A 80 -7.45 -2.35 20.58
C PHE A 80 -8.48 -3.22 19.85
N ASN A 81 -9.70 -2.70 19.67
CA ASN A 81 -10.78 -3.38 18.97
C ASN A 81 -10.89 -2.87 17.53
N THR A 82 -10.79 -3.79 16.58
CA THR A 82 -10.77 -3.50 15.14
C THR A 82 -11.85 -4.29 14.40
N LEU A 83 -12.37 -3.71 13.32
CA LEU A 83 -13.45 -4.30 12.52
C LEU A 83 -12.91 -5.25 11.42
N TRP A 84 -12.22 -6.33 11.81
CA TRP A 84 -11.78 -7.35 10.85
C TRP A 84 -12.88 -8.36 10.55
N SER A 85 -12.74 -9.06 9.42
CA SER A 85 -13.44 -10.32 9.15
C SER A 85 -12.58 -11.51 9.59
N ASP A 86 -13.17 -12.69 9.64
CA ASP A 86 -12.43 -13.94 9.86
C ASP A 86 -11.44 -14.17 8.70
N PRO A 87 -10.14 -14.42 8.96
CA PRO A 87 -9.17 -14.71 7.91
C PRO A 87 -9.37 -16.14 7.37
N PRO A 88 -9.30 -16.34 6.03
CA PRO A 88 -9.29 -17.69 5.46
C PRO A 88 -8.14 -18.58 5.93
N THR A 89 -6.98 -17.99 6.26
CA THR A 89 -5.80 -18.71 6.75
C THR A 89 -4.87 -17.77 7.51
N ILE A 90 -4.01 -18.33 8.36
CA ILE A 90 -2.92 -17.61 9.04
C ILE A 90 -1.54 -18.20 8.70
N ASP A 91 -1.48 -19.17 7.78
CA ASP A 91 -0.21 -19.65 7.25
C ASP A 91 0.35 -18.63 6.24
N PRO A 92 1.44 -17.90 6.54
CA PRO A 92 1.97 -16.86 5.67
C PRO A 92 2.34 -17.35 4.26
N HIS A 93 2.57 -18.66 4.06
CA HIS A 93 2.86 -19.21 2.73
C HIS A 93 1.61 -19.34 1.84
N LEU A 94 0.42 -19.29 2.43
CA LEU A 94 -0.86 -19.47 1.74
C LEU A 94 -1.70 -18.19 1.66
N VAL A 95 -1.31 -17.13 2.37
CA VAL A 95 -2.04 -15.86 2.41
C VAL A 95 -2.02 -15.16 1.05
N THR A 96 -3.20 -14.81 0.55
CA THR A 96 -3.37 -14.01 -0.69
C THR A 96 -4.33 -12.84 -0.52
N ASP A 97 -4.90 -12.65 0.68
CA ASP A 97 -5.91 -11.63 0.99
C ASP A 97 -5.43 -10.66 2.09
N GLY A 98 -6.04 -9.46 2.13
CA GLY A 98 -5.66 -8.41 3.06
C GLY A 98 -6.05 -8.67 4.52
N THR A 99 -7.13 -9.40 4.78
CA THR A 99 -7.58 -9.72 6.13
C THR A 99 -6.56 -10.61 6.83
N SER A 100 -6.19 -11.72 6.18
CA SER A 100 -5.18 -12.64 6.69
C SER A 100 -3.81 -11.96 6.82
N TYR A 101 -3.41 -11.18 5.81
CA TYR A 101 -2.14 -10.47 5.82
C TYR A 101 -2.02 -9.50 7.00
N GLY A 102 -3.09 -8.75 7.29
CA GLY A 102 -3.11 -7.80 8.39
C GLY A 102 -2.93 -8.43 9.77
N ILE A 103 -3.33 -9.69 9.95
CA ILE A 103 -3.07 -10.44 11.18
C ILE A 103 -1.66 -11.03 11.15
N VAL A 104 -1.23 -11.56 10.02
CA VAL A 104 0.10 -12.19 9.87
C VAL A 104 1.23 -11.22 10.20
N ILE A 105 1.16 -9.95 9.75
CA ILE A 105 2.22 -8.96 10.04
C ILE A 105 2.33 -8.56 11.51
N GLU A 106 1.29 -8.83 12.32
CA GLU A 106 1.32 -8.56 13.76
C GLU A 106 1.89 -9.77 14.55
N VAL A 107 1.86 -10.96 13.96
CA VAL A 107 2.28 -12.22 14.61
C VAL A 107 3.67 -12.68 14.14
N PHE A 108 4.02 -12.41 12.88
CA PHE A 108 5.27 -12.83 12.26
C PHE A 108 6.16 -11.61 11.97
N SER A 109 7.46 -11.80 12.17
CA SER A 109 8.49 -10.80 11.84
C SER A 109 9.31 -11.24 10.62
N GLY A 110 9.77 -10.27 9.84
CA GLY A 110 10.63 -10.48 8.68
C GLY A 110 12.09 -10.15 8.98
N LEU A 111 12.98 -10.29 8.00
CA LEU A 111 14.35 -9.79 8.13
C LEU A 111 14.37 -8.25 8.19
N VAL A 112 13.51 -7.62 7.39
CA VAL A 112 13.27 -6.19 7.31
C VAL A 112 11.77 -5.92 7.30
N ARG A 113 11.36 -4.71 7.68
CA ARG A 113 9.96 -4.28 7.65
C ARG A 113 9.81 -2.92 6.97
N LEU A 114 8.57 -2.58 6.64
CA LEU A 114 8.23 -1.26 6.16
C LEU A 114 8.24 -0.26 7.32
N GLY A 115 8.98 0.84 7.11
CA GLY A 115 9.14 1.96 8.01
C GLY A 115 8.18 3.10 7.73
N SER A 116 8.34 4.17 8.50
CA SER A 116 7.54 5.39 8.33
C SER A 116 8.17 6.38 7.33
N ASP A 117 9.45 6.20 6.98
CA ASP A 117 10.15 7.06 6.04
C ASP A 117 9.73 6.74 4.59
N PRO A 118 9.09 7.68 3.87
CA PRO A 118 8.68 7.45 2.49
C PRO A 118 9.84 7.42 1.49
N VAL A 119 11.02 7.95 1.85
CA VAL A 119 12.21 8.00 0.98
C VAL A 119 13.02 6.71 1.11
N ASN A 120 13.19 6.21 2.34
CA ASN A 120 13.82 4.93 2.61
C ASN A 120 12.89 4.06 3.46
N PRO A 121 11.93 3.36 2.84
CA PRO A 121 10.86 2.67 3.57
C PRO A 121 11.30 1.35 4.20
N PHE A 122 12.57 0.94 4.09
CA PHE A 122 13.04 -0.32 4.66
C PHE A 122 13.78 -0.09 5.97
N GLU A 123 13.28 -0.71 7.04
CA GLU A 123 13.85 -0.66 8.37
C GLU A 123 14.26 -2.07 8.85
N PRO A 124 15.29 -2.18 9.71
CA PRO A 124 15.65 -3.44 10.38
C PRO A 124 14.47 -4.03 11.18
N ASP A 125 14.25 -5.34 11.06
CA ASP A 125 13.33 -6.12 11.90
C ASP A 125 14.10 -7.23 12.63
N LEU A 126 13.99 -8.51 12.23
CA LEU A 126 14.81 -9.59 12.82
C LEU A 126 16.30 -9.44 12.49
N ALA A 127 16.63 -8.92 11.31
CA ALA A 127 18.01 -8.53 11.01
C ALA A 127 18.32 -7.17 11.66
N GLU A 128 19.49 -7.04 12.28
CA GLU A 128 19.98 -5.76 12.78
C GLU A 128 20.62 -4.90 11.67
N SER A 129 21.14 -5.55 10.63
CA SER A 129 21.69 -4.89 9.44
C SER A 129 21.76 -5.87 8.28
N TRP A 130 21.92 -5.34 7.07
CA TRP A 130 22.20 -6.13 5.87
C TRP A 130 23.18 -5.41 4.95
N SER A 131 23.82 -6.17 4.07
CA SER A 131 24.72 -5.67 3.03
C SER A 131 24.31 -6.24 1.68
N VAL A 132 24.37 -5.38 0.65
CA VAL A 132 24.11 -5.76 -0.73
C VAL A 132 25.44 -5.78 -1.46
N LEU A 133 25.82 -6.96 -1.95
CA LEU A 133 27.14 -7.26 -2.52
C LEU A 133 27.00 -7.70 -3.98
N GLU A 134 28.13 -7.84 -4.67
CA GLU A 134 28.21 -8.40 -6.03
C GLU A 134 27.24 -7.73 -7.03
N ASN A 135 27.09 -6.40 -6.96
CA ASN A 135 26.15 -5.65 -7.80
C ASN A 135 24.67 -6.05 -7.61
N GLY A 136 24.29 -6.49 -6.41
CA GLY A 136 22.89 -6.76 -6.05
C GLY A 136 22.45 -8.22 -6.17
N THR A 137 23.37 -9.15 -6.38
CA THR A 137 23.06 -10.59 -6.44
C THR A 137 23.29 -11.32 -5.13
N VAL A 138 24.03 -10.73 -4.18
CA VAL A 138 24.30 -11.31 -2.87
C VAL A 138 23.80 -10.37 -1.79
N TYR A 139 22.98 -10.91 -0.87
CA TYR A 139 22.46 -10.22 0.29
C TYR A 139 22.93 -10.93 1.55
N GLU A 140 23.69 -10.23 2.39
CA GLU A 140 24.12 -10.73 3.69
C GLU A 140 23.29 -10.05 4.78
N PHE A 141 22.62 -10.84 5.63
CA PHE A 141 21.84 -10.34 6.76
C PHE A 141 22.51 -10.73 8.07
N LYS A 142 22.63 -9.77 8.99
CA LYS A 142 23.07 -10.03 10.37
C LYS A 142 21.85 -10.07 11.26
N LEU A 143 21.55 -11.24 11.83
CA LEU A 143 20.42 -11.41 12.74
C LEU A 143 20.74 -10.80 14.12
N ARG A 144 19.72 -10.27 14.77
CA ARG A 144 19.82 -9.87 16.18
C ARG A 144 20.18 -11.08 17.05
N LYS A 145 20.86 -10.81 18.16
CA LYS A 145 21.18 -11.84 19.16
C LYS A 145 19.94 -12.18 19.99
N ASP A 146 19.91 -13.41 20.48
CA ASP A 146 18.91 -13.92 21.43
C ASP A 146 17.46 -13.85 20.94
N LEU A 147 17.26 -13.85 19.61
CA LEU A 147 15.94 -13.97 19.00
C LEU A 147 15.31 -15.31 19.39
N LYS A 148 14.03 -15.26 19.75
CA LYS A 148 13.24 -16.43 20.14
C LYS A 148 11.87 -16.37 19.50
N PHE A 149 11.36 -17.54 19.15
CA PHE A 149 9.93 -17.71 18.87
C PHE A 149 9.11 -17.54 20.15
N SER A 150 7.80 -17.37 20.00
CA SER A 150 6.88 -17.21 21.13
C SER A 150 6.87 -18.41 22.09
N ASN A 151 7.26 -19.60 21.62
CA ASN A 151 7.43 -20.80 22.43
C ASN A 151 8.78 -20.87 23.19
N GLY A 152 9.69 -19.93 22.95
CA GLY A 152 11.02 -19.84 23.58
C GLY A 152 12.17 -20.44 22.77
N ASP A 153 11.91 -21.14 21.66
CA ASP A 153 12.95 -21.72 20.82
C ASP A 153 13.78 -20.62 20.14
N PRO A 154 15.09 -20.82 19.94
CA PRO A 154 15.94 -19.81 19.29
C PRO A 154 15.58 -19.66 17.80
N VAL A 155 15.58 -18.43 17.32
CA VAL A 155 15.54 -18.14 15.88
C VAL A 155 16.97 -18.15 15.35
N THR A 156 17.23 -18.97 14.33
CA THR A 156 18.53 -19.08 13.65
C THR A 156 18.36 -18.90 12.14
N ALA A 157 19.48 -18.71 11.44
CA ALA A 157 19.53 -18.76 9.98
C ALA A 157 19.35 -20.19 9.45
#